data_AF-A0A929AL37-F1
#
_entry.id   AF-A0A929AL37-F1
#
_cell.length_a   1.000
_cell.length_b   1.000
_cell.length_c   1.000
_cell.angle_alpha   90.00
_cell.angle_beta   90.00
_cell.angle_gamma   90.00
#
_symmetry.space_group_name_H-M   'P 1'
#
loop_
_entity.id
_entity.type
_entity.pdbx_description
1 polymer ?
#
loop_
_entity_poly.entity_id
_entity_poly.type
_entity_poly.pdbx_seq_one_letter_code
_entity_poly.pdbx_strand_id
1 'polypeptide(L)' 'MVDHSREESNYKVRSLKELRERLGLTQAELAEKLGMARETVTRHENGVRMRLSLNQVQRLDQLLKDAGLDIQDLSDDLD' A
#
# COMPACT_ATOMS: atom_id res chain seq x y z
N MET A 1 -19.09 -19.56 26.52
CA MET A 1 -19.50 -18.54 25.54
C MET A 1 -18.30 -17.66 25.28
N VAL A 2 -17.40 -18.13 24.41
CA VAL A 2 -16.30 -17.29 23.92
C VAL A 2 -16.88 -16.56 22.73
N ASP A 3 -17.03 -15.26 22.88
CA ASP A 3 -17.48 -14.34 21.85
C ASP A 3 -16.51 -14.44 20.67
N HIS A 4 -16.88 -15.21 19.63
CA HIS A 4 -16.16 -15.26 18.36
C HIS A 4 -16.56 -14.08 17.46
N SER A 5 -17.00 -12.97 18.04
CA SER A 5 -17.27 -11.75 17.30
C SER A 5 -15.99 -10.94 17.20
N ARG A 6 -15.43 -10.89 15.97
CA ARG A 6 -14.72 -9.73 15.37
C ARG A 6 -13.26 -9.92 14.91
N GLU A 7 -12.86 -11.01 14.24
CA GLU A 7 -11.47 -11.08 13.72
C GLU A 7 -11.27 -11.49 12.24
N GLU A 8 -12.32 -11.65 11.43
CA GLU A 8 -12.15 -12.17 10.05
C GLU A 8 -12.73 -11.26 8.96
N SER A 9 -12.67 -9.93 9.15
CA SER A 9 -13.13 -9.00 8.10
C SER A 9 -12.21 -7.80 7.95
N ASN A 10 -11.50 -7.79 6.83
CA ASN A 10 -11.06 -6.59 6.12
C ASN A 10 -9.79 -5.90 6.68
N TYR A 11 -8.64 -6.60 6.66
CA TYR A 11 -7.31 -5.96 6.72
C TYR A 11 -6.83 -5.43 5.36
N LYS A 12 -7.74 -5.33 4.37
CA LYS A 12 -7.40 -4.83 3.04
C LYS A 12 -6.93 -3.39 3.11
N VAL A 13 -5.70 -3.13 2.70
CA VAL A 13 -5.17 -1.79 2.49
C VAL A 13 -5.89 -1.18 1.29
N ARG A 14 -6.62 -0.09 1.50
CA ARG A 14 -7.54 0.49 0.49
C ARG A 14 -6.95 1.65 -0.29
N SER A 15 -5.77 2.12 0.10
CA SER A 15 -5.11 3.22 -0.60
C SER A 15 -3.60 3.17 -0.40
N LEU A 16 -2.89 3.83 -1.30
CA LEU A 16 -1.44 4.04 -1.17
C LEU A 16 -1.10 4.79 0.12
N LYS A 17 -1.97 5.71 0.55
CA LYS A 17 -1.81 6.48 1.79
C LYS A 17 -1.84 5.58 3.02
N GLU A 18 -2.83 4.69 3.10
CA GLU A 18 -2.95 3.75 4.20
C GLU A 18 -1.75 2.80 4.24
N LEU A 19 -1.30 2.31 3.08
CA LEU A 19 -0.09 1.51 2.98
C LEU A 19 1.10 2.27 3.58
N ARG A 20 1.32 3.50 3.11
CA ARG A 20 2.41 4.37 3.55
C ARG A 20 2.41 4.55 5.07
N GLU A 21 1.24 4.83 5.63
CA GLU A 21 1.07 5.09 7.07
C GLU A 21 1.32 3.84 7.90
N ARG A 22 0.87 2.66 7.44
CA ARG A 22 1.18 1.37 8.09
C ARG A 22 2.67 1.05 8.06
N LEU A 23 3.35 1.42 6.99
CA LEU A 23 4.81 1.27 6.85
C LEU A 23 5.60 2.35 7.61
N GLY A 24 4.93 3.35 8.22
CA GLY A 24 5.59 4.46 8.92
C GLY A 24 6.38 5.39 8.00
N LEU A 25 6.04 5.46 6.71
CA LEU A 25 6.78 6.21 5.71
C LEU A 25 6.18 7.61 5.46
N THR A 26 7.03 8.53 5.03
CA THR A 26 6.63 9.79 4.40
C THR A 26 6.35 9.58 2.91
N GLN A 27 5.67 10.54 2.26
CA GLN A 27 5.42 10.46 0.81
C GLN A 27 6.73 10.39 0.01
N ALA A 28 7.78 11.05 0.50
CA ALA A 28 9.09 11.06 -0.15
C ALA A 28 9.79 9.70 -0.04
N GLU A 29 9.78 9.08 1.13
CA GLU A 29 10.40 7.76 1.35
C GLU A 29 9.67 6.66 0.56
N LEU A 30 8.33 6.71 0.50
CA LEU A 30 7.58 5.78 -0.33
C LEU A 30 7.92 5.97 -1.82
N ALA A 31 8.01 7.23 -2.27
CA ALA A 31 8.37 7.54 -3.65
C ALA A 31 9.77 7.01 -3.99
N GLU A 32 10.75 7.21 -3.11
CA GLU A 32 12.11 6.71 -3.26
C GLU A 32 12.14 5.18 -3.36
N LYS A 33 11.45 4.48 -2.45
CA LYS A 33 11.39 3.02 -2.45
C LYS A 33 10.75 2.46 -3.73
N LEU A 34 9.70 3.12 -4.22
CA LEU A 34 9.05 2.76 -5.48
C LEU A 34 9.74 3.32 -6.73
N GLY A 35 10.82 4.10 -6.58
CA GLY A 35 11.54 4.70 -7.72
C GLY A 35 10.69 5.67 -8.54
N MET A 36 9.82 6.44 -7.89
CA MET A 36 8.97 7.46 -8.51
C MET A 36 9.18 8.84 -7.88
N ALA A 37 8.61 9.88 -8.49
CA ALA A 37 8.65 11.23 -7.93
C ALA A 37 7.64 11.36 -6.78
N ARG A 38 7.96 12.17 -5.75
CA ARG A 38 7.03 12.46 -4.63
C ARG A 38 5.68 12.96 -5.12
N GLU A 39 5.66 13.79 -6.16
CA GLU A 39 4.43 14.31 -6.77
C GLU A 39 3.53 13.20 -7.33
N THR A 40 4.13 12.10 -7.82
CA THR A 40 3.40 10.93 -8.31
C THR A 40 2.65 10.30 -7.14
N VAL A 41 3.32 10.05 -6.02
CA VAL A 41 2.68 9.56 -4.78
C VAL A 41 1.57 10.50 -4.32
N THR A 42 1.82 11.82 -4.26
CA THR A 42 0.79 12.80 -3.86
C THR A 42 -0.44 12.76 -4.78
N ARG A 43 -0.27 12.62 -6.11
CA ARG A 43 -1.40 12.52 -7.05
C ARG A 43 -2.21 11.25 -6.81
N HIS A 44 -1.55 10.12 -6.58
CA HIS A 44 -2.20 8.85 -6.30
C HIS A 44 -2.97 8.88 -4.98
N GLU A 45 -2.38 9.41 -3.91
CA GLU A 45 -3.09 9.58 -2.63
C GLU A 45 -4.31 10.52 -2.71
N ASN A 46 -4.45 11.31 -3.78
CA ASN A 46 -5.60 12.16 -4.05
C ASN A 46 -6.59 11.56 -5.07
N GLY A 47 -6.55 10.25 -5.32
CA GLY A 47 -7.51 9.51 -6.14
C GLY A 47 -7.23 9.52 -7.64
N VAL A 48 -5.99 9.83 -8.04
CA VAL A 48 -5.56 9.63 -9.43
C VAL A 48 -5.08 8.20 -9.56
N ARG A 49 -5.76 7.36 -10.36
CA ARG A 49 -5.37 5.96 -10.57
C ARG A 49 -3.88 5.79 -10.88
N MET A 50 -3.28 4.84 -10.18
CA MET A 50 -1.89 4.46 -10.37
C MET A 50 -1.71 3.41 -11.46
N ARG A 51 -0.73 3.64 -12.34
CA ARG A 51 -0.17 2.59 -13.21
C ARG A 51 1.25 2.33 -12.79
N LEU A 52 1.46 1.19 -12.12
CA LEU A 52 2.78 0.70 -11.79
C LEU A 52 3.35 -0.09 -12.96
N SER A 53 4.61 0.17 -13.28
CA SER A 53 5.41 -0.72 -14.11
C SER A 53 5.74 -2.01 -13.35
N LEU A 54 6.12 -3.06 -14.07
CA LEU A 54 6.50 -4.34 -13.46
C LEU A 54 7.60 -4.18 -12.38
N ASN A 55 8.59 -3.31 -12.61
CA ASN A 55 9.65 -3.04 -11.63
C ASN A 55 9.09 -2.40 -10.36
N GLN A 56 8.12 -1.51 -10.49
CA GLN A 56 7.49 -0.87 -9.33
C GLN A 56 6.60 -1.85 -8.56
N VAL A 57 5.91 -2.77 -9.26
CA VAL A 57 5.19 -3.87 -8.60
C VAL A 57 6.14 -4.75 -7.82
N GLN A 58 7.31 -5.10 -8.39
CA GLN A 58 8.33 -5.89 -7.67
C GLN A 58 8.88 -5.17 -6.44
N ARG A 59 9.12 -3.86 -6.53
CA ARG A 59 9.54 -3.04 -5.37
C ARG A 59 8.46 -2.99 -4.31
N LEU A 60 7.21 -2.82 -4.71
CA LEU A 60 6.06 -2.81 -3.81
C LEU A 60 5.91 -4.16 -3.09
N ASP A 61 5.98 -5.26 -3.84
CA ASP A 61 5.94 -6.62 -3.29
C ASP A 61 7.04 -6.85 -2.25
N GLN A 62 8.27 -6.40 -2.53
CA GLN A 62 9.37 -6.50 -1.57
C GLN A 62 9.11 -5.67 -0.31
N LEU A 63 8.59 -4.45 -0.45
CA LEU A 63 8.25 -3.59 0.70
C LEU A 63 7.17 -4.20 1.59
N LEU A 64 6.17 -4.84 0.98
CA LEU A 64 5.10 -5.52 1.71
C LEU A 64 5.68 -6.69 2.50
N LYS A 65 6.48 -7.53 1.86
CA LYS A 65 7.15 -8.68 2.50
C LYS A 65 8.02 -8.26 3.68
N ASP A 66 8.79 -7.17 3.53
CA ASP A 66 9.64 -6.64 4.60
C ASP A 66 8.81 -6.15 5.80
N ALA A 67 7.57 -5.74 5.57
CA ALA A 67 6.62 -5.33 6.59
C ALA A 67 5.71 -6.46 7.11
N GLY A 68 5.90 -7.69 6.63
CA GLY A 68 5.04 -8.83 6.97
C GLY A 68 3.64 -8.75 6.37
N LEU A 69 3.46 -8.01 5.28
CA LEU A 69 2.22 -7.88 4.52
C LEU A 69 2.30 -8.67 3.21
N ASP A 70 1.16 -9.17 2.72
CA ASP A 70 1.04 -9.80 1.41
C ASP A 70 0.39 -8.84 0.40
N ILE A 71 0.73 -8.97 -0.89
CA ILE A 71 0.05 -8.27 -1.97
C ILE A 71 -1.44 -8.61 -2.04
N GLN A 72 -1.83 -9.80 -1.56
CA GLN A 72 -3.23 -10.21 -1.44
C GLN A 72 -4.00 -9.44 -0.35
N ASP A 73 -3.28 -8.76 0.56
CA ASP A 73 -3.85 -7.85 1.55
C ASP A 73 -4.08 -6.44 0.97
N LEU A 74 -3.73 -6.18 -0.29
CA LEU A 74 -4.13 -4.95 -0.96
C LEU A 74 -5.55 -5.09 -1.52
N SER A 75 -6.33 -4.01 -1.43
CA SER A 75 -7.59 -3.91 -2.17
C SER A 75 -7.32 -3.80 -3.66
N ASP A 76 -8.16 -4.40 -4.51
CA ASP A 76 -8.08 -4.22 -5.96
C ASP A 76 -8.37 -2.76 -6.38
N ASP A 77 -9.04 -2.02 -5.50
CA ASP A 77 -9.41 -0.61 -5.65
C ASP A 77 -8.38 0.34 -5.03
N LEU A 78 -7.08 0.17 -5.33
CA LEU A 78 -6.08 1.20 -5.04
C LEU A 78 -6.33 2.41 -5.96
N ASP A 79 -7.26 3.27 -5.55
CA ASP A 79 -7.49 4.57 -6.20
C ASP A 79 -6.32 5.54 -6.01
#